data_AF-A0A137NTA0-F1
#
_entry.id   AF-A0A137NTA0-F1
#
_cell.length_a   1.000
_cell.length_b   1.000
_cell.length_c   1.000
_cell.angle_alpha   90.00
_cell.angle_beta   90.00
_cell.angle_gamma   90.00
#
_symmetry.space_group_name_H-M   'P 1'
#
loop_
_entity.id
_entity.type
_entity.pdbx_description
1 polymer ?
#
loop_
_entity_poly.entity_id
_entity_poly.type
_entity_poly.pdbx_seq_one_letter_code
_entity_poly.pdbx_strand_id
1 'polypeptide(L)'
;MFNIRTTDCQAMFIFSNHLLYQGLGKQSLEYFHQAYLMASALGIHKEMPGLNEMDKDERRWIRFTSYNHDSHLCSIMDSLNLLYQINPDSKDPNEFLIAECNCLTIKCFNMYWVKLANLMNKYSQLILFSPQSSLIDSNTQAIYVLQKLFNLSLIRIFDLHLSLSWKCKNPEESGIVKKFTKMHIWLYHNLTITLNSLFSPSSSTLELDQSTKKQLWSTESLYRIATDVNSLCLPMLYCYLCSTLLLYTKLILTHGHIPQLKELFLGKLKLIYDLFRNYRTKYTCLAT
;
A
#
# COMPACT_ATOMS: atom_id res chain seq x y z
N MET A 1 -28.59 15.87 23.42
CA MET A 1 -27.98 15.76 22.08
C MET A 1 -26.47 15.75 22.30
N PHE A 2 -25.76 14.67 21.96
CA PHE A 2 -24.32 14.58 22.17
C PHE A 2 -23.62 15.68 21.33
N ASN A 3 -22.74 16.46 21.95
CA ASN A 3 -21.95 17.48 21.26
C ASN A 3 -20.80 16.79 20.51
N ILE A 4 -21.13 16.15 19.39
CA ILE A 4 -20.19 15.38 18.58
C ILE A 4 -19.46 16.35 17.63
N ARG A 5 -18.14 16.41 17.71
CA ARG A 5 -17.32 17.18 16.77
C ARG A 5 -16.82 16.31 15.62
N THR A 6 -16.70 16.90 14.44
CA THR A 6 -16.15 16.25 13.24
C THR A 6 -14.73 15.72 13.48
N THR A 7 -13.92 16.46 14.23
CA THR A 7 -12.55 16.08 14.62
C THR A 7 -12.51 14.80 15.46
N ASP A 8 -13.47 14.66 16.39
CA ASP A 8 -13.55 13.48 17.27
C ASP A 8 -13.94 12.25 16.45
N CYS A 9 -14.86 12.41 15.50
CA CYS A 9 -15.24 11.36 14.56
C CYS A 9 -14.06 10.91 13.67
N GLN A 10 -13.26 11.86 13.16
CA GLN A 10 -12.06 11.55 12.38
C GLN A 10 -11.03 10.77 13.19
N ALA A 11 -10.74 11.24 14.40
CA ALA A 11 -9.79 10.60 15.30
C ALA A 11 -10.19 9.15 15.58
N MET A 12 -11.48 8.88 15.79
CA MET A 12 -11.98 7.52 16.01
C MET A 12 -11.79 6.61 14.79
N PHE A 13 -12.07 7.08 13.56
CA PHE A 13 -11.78 6.30 12.35
C PHE A 13 -10.29 6.05 12.14
N ILE A 14 -9.45 7.07 12.36
CA ILE A 14 -8.00 6.97 12.26
C ILE A 14 -7.48 5.91 13.24
N PHE A 15 -7.89 6.02 14.50
CA PHE A 15 -7.43 5.14 15.57
C PHE A 15 -7.90 3.71 15.32
N SER A 16 -9.17 3.54 14.98
CA SER A 16 -9.70 2.24 14.59
C SER A 16 -8.90 1.62 13.44
N ASN A 17 -8.52 2.39 12.41
CA ASN A 17 -7.85 1.84 11.23
C ASN A 17 -6.39 1.49 11.55
N HIS A 18 -5.76 2.29 12.40
CA HIS A 18 -4.45 1.99 12.97
C HIS A 18 -4.44 0.65 13.71
N LEU A 19 -5.42 0.45 14.61
CA LEU A 19 -5.58 -0.81 15.34
C LEU A 19 -5.76 -2.01 14.39
N LEU A 20 -6.53 -1.83 13.31
CA LEU A 20 -6.74 -2.88 12.31
C LEU A 20 -5.41 -3.30 11.66
N TYR A 21 -4.59 -2.34 11.25
CA TYR A 21 -3.28 -2.61 10.64
C TYR A 21 -2.27 -3.27 11.59
N GLN A 22 -2.50 -3.18 12.90
CA GLN A 22 -1.71 -3.85 13.93
C GLN A 22 -2.22 -5.27 14.25
N GLY A 23 -3.26 -5.75 13.54
CA GLY A 23 -3.87 -7.05 13.79
C GLY A 23 -4.88 -7.07 14.94
N LEU A 24 -5.26 -5.89 15.46
CA LEU A 24 -6.16 -5.70 16.61
C LEU A 24 -7.61 -5.59 16.14
N GLY A 25 -8.07 -6.56 15.34
CA GLY A 25 -9.35 -6.44 14.63
C GLY A 25 -10.56 -6.23 15.56
N LYS A 26 -10.56 -6.85 16.74
CA LYS A 26 -11.66 -6.72 17.71
C LYS A 26 -11.73 -5.32 18.32
N GLN A 27 -10.59 -4.76 18.75
CA GLN A 27 -10.52 -3.41 19.30
C GLN A 27 -10.80 -2.38 18.22
N SER A 28 -10.24 -2.59 17.02
CA SER A 28 -10.55 -1.77 15.84
C SER A 28 -12.07 -1.66 15.64
N LEU A 29 -12.79 -2.77 15.68
CA LEU A 29 -14.24 -2.80 15.47
C LEU A 29 -15.01 -1.94 16.49
N GLU A 30 -14.60 -1.91 17.75
CA GLU A 30 -15.24 -1.09 18.80
C GLU A 30 -15.11 0.41 18.49
N TYR A 31 -13.90 0.87 18.17
CA TYR A 31 -13.67 2.25 17.75
C TYR A 31 -14.33 2.58 16.40
N PHE A 32 -14.38 1.62 15.48
CA PHE A 32 -15.06 1.76 14.20
C PHE A 32 -16.56 1.99 14.40
N HIS A 33 -17.21 1.17 15.23
CA HIS A 33 -18.63 1.32 15.55
C HIS A 33 -18.92 2.68 16.19
N GLN A 34 -18.08 3.12 17.13
CA GLN A 34 -18.24 4.44 17.73
C GLN A 34 -18.08 5.57 16.70
N ALA A 35 -17.05 5.50 15.85
CA ALA A 35 -16.83 6.44 14.76
C ALA A 35 -18.02 6.46 13.77
N TYR A 36 -18.56 5.29 13.43
CA TYR A 36 -19.67 5.14 12.51
C TYR A 36 -20.96 5.75 13.08
N LEU A 37 -21.25 5.54 14.35
CA LEU A 37 -22.38 6.19 15.04
C LEU A 37 -22.22 7.72 15.06
N MET A 38 -21.00 8.22 15.34
CA MET A 38 -20.69 9.65 15.29
C MET A 38 -20.87 10.21 13.87
N ALA A 39 -20.38 9.51 12.84
CA ALA A 39 -20.52 9.91 11.45
C ALA A 39 -21.99 9.94 10.99
N SER A 40 -22.79 8.98 11.46
CA SER A 40 -24.22 8.95 11.21
C SER A 40 -24.93 10.14 11.84
N ALA A 41 -24.64 10.43 13.12
CA ALA A 41 -25.19 11.58 13.85
C ALA A 41 -24.78 12.93 13.23
N LEU A 42 -23.55 13.05 12.73
CA LEU A 42 -23.05 14.21 12.01
C LEU A 42 -23.63 14.35 10.59
N GLY A 43 -24.37 13.34 10.10
CA GLY A 43 -24.91 13.29 8.75
C GLY A 43 -23.84 13.18 7.67
N ILE A 44 -22.69 12.57 7.96
CA ILE A 44 -21.55 12.46 7.03
C ILE A 44 -21.95 11.75 5.73
N HIS A 45 -22.93 10.84 5.78
CA HIS A 45 -23.46 10.12 4.62
C HIS A 45 -24.32 11.00 3.69
N LYS A 46 -24.79 12.18 4.14
CA LYS A 46 -25.63 13.09 3.37
C LYS A 46 -24.80 14.16 2.68
N GLU A 47 -25.21 14.56 1.48
CA GLU A 47 -24.73 15.81 0.89
C GLU A 47 -25.45 16.98 1.54
N MET A 48 -24.69 17.90 2.13
CA MET A 48 -25.24 19.08 2.79
C MET A 48 -25.05 20.31 1.89
N PRO A 49 -26.14 20.87 1.33
CA PRO A 49 -26.05 22.11 0.57
C PRO A 49 -25.64 23.26 1.49
N GLY A 50 -24.80 24.18 0.99
CA GLY A 50 -24.36 25.37 1.74
C GLY A 50 -23.06 25.24 2.54
N LEU A 51 -22.43 24.06 2.60
CA LEU A 51 -21.08 23.93 3.14
C LEU A 51 -20.03 24.55 2.20
N ASN A 52 -18.93 25.06 2.75
CA ASN A 52 -17.77 25.45 1.95
C ASN A 52 -17.05 24.20 1.40
N GLU A 53 -16.17 24.38 0.41
CA GLU A 53 -15.48 23.24 -0.24
C GLU A 53 -14.55 22.47 0.71
N MET A 54 -13.91 23.14 1.69
CA MET A 54 -13.04 22.46 2.66
C MET A 54 -13.84 21.51 3.55
N ASP A 55 -14.98 21.96 4.07
CA ASP A 55 -15.86 21.15 4.93
C ASP A 55 -16.50 20.00 4.12
N LYS A 56 -16.85 20.25 2.85
CA LYS A 56 -17.33 19.18 1.96
C LYS A 56 -16.26 18.11 1.75
N ASP A 57 -15.02 18.53 1.47
CA ASP A 57 -13.91 17.61 1.26
C ASP A 57 -13.57 16.83 2.53
N GLU A 58 -13.59 17.49 3.69
CA GLU A 58 -13.41 16.84 4.99
C GLU A 58 -14.46 15.75 5.22
N ARG A 59 -15.74 16.06 4.97
CA ARG A 59 -16.83 15.08 5.11
C ARG A 59 -16.74 13.96 4.09
N ARG A 60 -16.35 14.24 2.84
CA ARG A 60 -16.08 13.22 1.82
C ARG A 60 -14.97 12.29 2.28
N TRP A 61 -13.93 12.82 2.91
CA TRP A 61 -12.83 12.04 3.46
C TRP A 61 -13.28 11.11 4.58
N ILE A 62 -14.07 11.60 5.54
CA ILE A 62 -14.62 10.77 6.62
C ILE A 62 -15.49 9.65 6.03
N ARG A 63 -16.36 9.99 5.07
CA ARG A 63 -17.22 9.03 4.38
C ARG A 63 -16.41 7.94 3.67
N PHE A 64 -15.39 8.34 2.91
CA PHE A 64 -14.51 7.42 2.19
C PHE A 64 -13.76 6.49 3.15
N THR A 65 -13.16 7.05 4.20
CA THR A 65 -12.43 6.26 5.22
C THR A 65 -13.35 5.26 5.89
N SER A 66 -14.56 5.68 6.25
CA SER A 66 -15.59 4.80 6.82
C SER A 66 -15.87 3.59 5.91
N TYR A 67 -16.17 3.81 4.63
CA TYR A 67 -16.48 2.71 3.70
C TYR A 67 -15.29 1.79 3.42
N ASN A 68 -14.10 2.34 3.27
CA ASN A 68 -12.91 1.54 3.04
C ASN A 68 -12.61 0.64 4.25
N HIS A 69 -12.77 1.19 5.44
CA HIS A 69 -12.54 0.49 6.69
C HIS A 69 -13.62 -0.56 6.96
N ASP A 70 -14.89 -0.25 6.70
CA ASP A 70 -15.99 -1.23 6.75
C ASP A 70 -15.69 -2.45 5.87
N SER A 71 -15.30 -2.20 4.61
CA SER A 71 -14.91 -3.26 3.67
C SER A 71 -13.74 -4.10 4.17
N HIS A 72 -12.69 -3.46 4.71
CA HIS A 72 -11.56 -4.17 5.32
C HIS A 72 -12.00 -5.02 6.52
N LEU A 73 -12.79 -4.46 7.44
CA LEU A 73 -13.31 -5.19 8.61
C LEU A 73 -14.16 -6.38 8.17
N CYS A 74 -15.09 -6.20 7.22
CA CYS A 74 -15.88 -7.30 6.67
C CYS A 74 -15.00 -8.43 6.12
N SER A 75 -13.97 -8.10 5.34
CA SER A 75 -13.06 -9.09 4.76
C SER A 75 -12.20 -9.82 5.80
N ILE A 76 -11.92 -9.19 6.93
CA ILE A 76 -11.04 -9.71 7.97
C ILE A 76 -11.85 -10.48 9.04
N MET A 77 -13.09 -10.07 9.34
CA MET A 77 -13.94 -10.69 10.38
C MET A 77 -14.27 -12.16 10.12
N ASP A 78 -14.31 -12.61 8.86
CA ASP A 78 -14.47 -14.04 8.53
C ASP A 78 -13.22 -14.89 8.86
N SER A 79 -12.11 -14.25 9.26
CA SER A 79 -10.78 -14.89 9.41
C SER A 79 -10.06 -14.66 10.74
N LEU A 80 -10.66 -13.94 11.69
CA LEU A 80 -9.94 -13.51 12.91
C LEU A 80 -9.97 -14.55 14.04
N ASN A 81 -8.87 -15.31 14.12
CA ASN A 81 -8.24 -15.66 15.39
C ASN A 81 -6.91 -14.89 15.46
N LEU A 82 -6.94 -13.61 15.90
CA LEU A 82 -5.74 -12.80 16.02
C LEU A 82 -5.75 -12.06 17.37
N LEU A 83 -4.98 -12.64 18.28
CA LEU A 83 -4.40 -11.99 19.43
C LEU A 83 -3.33 -11.03 18.95
N TYR A 84 -3.62 -9.74 19.03
CA TYR A 84 -2.71 -8.75 19.58
C TYR A 84 -3.61 -7.73 20.30
N GLN A 85 -3.10 -7.06 21.32
CA GLN A 85 -3.72 -5.92 22.00
C GLN A 85 -2.74 -4.76 21.86
N ILE A 86 -3.21 -3.56 21.49
CA ILE A 86 -2.50 -2.34 21.90
C ILE A 86 -3.25 -1.75 23.08
N ASN A 87 -2.42 -1.42 24.04
CA ASN A 87 -2.76 -1.03 25.38
C ASN A 87 -3.26 0.43 25.36
N PRO A 88 -4.49 0.71 25.80
CA PRO A 88 -4.95 2.08 26.02
C PRO A 88 -4.09 2.87 27.04
N ASP A 89 -3.20 2.18 27.78
CA ASP A 89 -2.17 2.77 28.65
C ASP A 89 -0.78 2.88 27.99
N SER A 90 -0.70 2.94 26.66
CA SER A 90 0.58 3.06 25.95
C SER A 90 1.39 4.24 26.47
N LYS A 91 2.63 3.94 26.93
CA LYS A 91 3.60 4.93 27.40
C LYS A 91 4.61 5.30 26.31
N ASP A 92 4.35 4.94 25.04
CA ASP A 92 5.25 5.25 23.94
C ASP A 92 5.22 6.77 23.68
N PRO A 93 6.34 7.48 23.92
CA PRO A 93 6.38 8.93 23.69
C PRO A 93 6.16 9.32 22.22
N ASN A 94 6.31 8.39 21.28
CA ASN A 94 6.19 8.63 19.84
C ASN A 94 4.82 8.28 19.26
N GLU A 95 3.86 7.84 20.08
CA GLU A 95 2.55 7.36 19.61
C GLU A 95 1.81 8.40 18.75
N PHE A 96 1.87 9.68 19.15
CA PHE A 96 1.27 10.77 18.38
C PHE A 96 1.89 10.90 16.98
N LEU A 97 3.22 10.81 16.87
CA LEU A 97 3.92 10.87 15.58
C LEU A 97 3.59 9.66 14.72
N ILE A 98 3.49 8.48 15.31
CA ILE A 98 3.07 7.25 14.61
C ILE A 98 1.65 7.43 14.07
N ALA A 99 0.72 7.99 14.85
CA ALA A 99 -0.63 8.30 14.40
C ALA A 99 -0.62 9.31 13.24
N GLU A 100 0.14 10.41 13.34
CA GLU A 100 0.26 11.42 12.26
C GLU A 100 0.83 10.80 10.98
N CYS A 101 1.82 9.90 11.10
CA CYS A 101 2.36 9.16 9.97
C CYS A 101 1.32 8.24 9.32
N ASN A 102 0.53 7.51 10.11
CA ASN A 102 -0.54 6.66 9.59
C ASN A 102 -1.60 7.48 8.85
N CYS A 103 -2.05 8.59 9.44
CA CYS A 103 -2.97 9.53 8.80
C CYS A 103 -2.43 9.99 7.46
N LEU A 104 -1.16 10.39 7.43
CA LEU A 104 -0.52 10.86 6.22
C LEU A 104 -0.41 9.75 5.18
N THR A 105 -0.04 8.53 5.58
CA THR A 105 0.02 7.37 4.67
C THR A 105 -1.33 7.04 4.06
N ILE A 106 -2.41 7.03 4.85
CA ILE A 106 -3.78 6.82 4.36
C ILE A 106 -4.17 7.94 3.39
N LYS A 107 -3.87 9.19 3.76
CA LYS A 107 -4.15 10.36 2.92
C LYS A 107 -3.46 10.22 1.55
N CYS A 108 -2.17 9.91 1.56
CA CYS A 108 -1.36 9.68 0.37
C CYS A 108 -1.89 8.50 -0.47
N PHE A 109 -2.30 7.41 0.18
CA PHE A 109 -2.86 6.25 -0.49
C PHE A 109 -4.12 6.58 -1.29
N ASN A 110 -5.09 7.26 -0.69
CA ASN A 110 -6.33 7.55 -1.41
C ASN A 110 -6.15 8.68 -2.42
N MET A 111 -5.35 9.70 -2.09
CA MET A 111 -5.18 10.86 -2.96
C MET A 111 -4.39 10.51 -4.23
N TYR A 112 -3.35 9.69 -4.10
CA TYR A 112 -2.42 9.41 -5.17
C TYR A 112 -2.51 7.96 -5.65
N TRP A 113 -2.37 6.97 -4.77
CA TRP A 113 -2.26 5.57 -5.19
C TRP A 113 -3.56 4.96 -5.72
N VAL A 114 -4.69 5.13 -5.02
CA VAL A 114 -5.99 4.56 -5.41
C VAL A 114 -6.44 5.06 -6.78
N LYS A 115 -6.28 6.36 -7.06
CA LYS A 115 -6.66 6.94 -8.36
C LYS A 115 -5.87 6.30 -9.50
N LEU A 116 -4.58 6.09 -9.31
CA LEU A 116 -3.71 5.49 -10.31
C LEU A 116 -3.95 3.99 -10.48
N ALA A 117 -4.19 3.26 -9.39
CA ALA A 117 -4.58 1.86 -9.44
C ALA A 117 -5.91 1.68 -10.20
N ASN A 118 -6.89 2.54 -9.95
CA ASN A 118 -8.15 2.54 -10.70
C ASN A 118 -7.96 2.85 -12.18
N LEU A 119 -7.10 3.82 -12.52
CA LEU A 119 -6.77 4.13 -13.91
C LEU A 119 -6.09 2.94 -14.60
N MET A 120 -5.09 2.35 -13.95
CA MET A 120 -4.40 1.15 -14.44
C MET A 120 -5.38 -0.03 -14.64
N ASN A 121 -6.32 -0.24 -13.72
CA ASN A 121 -7.34 -1.28 -13.84
C ASN A 121 -8.27 -1.03 -15.04
N LYS A 122 -8.74 0.21 -15.23
CA LYS A 122 -9.55 0.57 -16.41
C LYS A 122 -8.79 0.31 -17.72
N TYR A 123 -7.51 0.68 -17.78
CA TYR A 123 -6.68 0.39 -18.95
C TYR A 123 -6.49 -1.12 -19.17
N SER A 124 -6.22 -1.88 -18.11
CA SER A 124 -6.11 -3.35 -18.17
C SER A 124 -7.38 -3.98 -18.75
N GLN A 125 -8.55 -3.56 -18.27
CA GLN A 125 -9.84 -4.01 -18.78
C GLN A 125 -10.04 -3.67 -20.26
N LEU A 126 -9.69 -2.44 -20.68
CA LEU A 126 -9.80 -2.03 -22.08
C LEU A 126 -8.94 -2.92 -23.01
N ILE A 127 -7.73 -3.28 -22.58
CA ILE A 127 -6.84 -4.16 -23.35
C ILE A 127 -7.41 -5.58 -23.43
N LEU A 128 -7.92 -6.10 -22.31
CA LEU A 128 -8.50 -7.44 -22.24
C LEU A 128 -9.75 -7.59 -23.11
N PHE A 129 -10.65 -6.59 -23.10
CA PHE A 129 -11.93 -6.66 -23.80
C PHE A 129 -11.90 -6.10 -25.23
N SER A 130 -10.84 -5.40 -25.63
CA SER A 130 -10.74 -4.80 -26.96
C SER A 130 -9.33 -4.96 -27.59
N PRO A 131 -8.85 -6.21 -27.77
CA PRO A 131 -7.50 -6.49 -28.24
C PRO A 131 -7.22 -6.01 -29.67
N GLN A 132 -8.25 -5.79 -30.49
CA GLN A 132 -8.10 -5.22 -31.85
C GLN A 132 -7.86 -3.70 -31.86
N SER A 133 -8.18 -3.00 -30.76
CA SER A 133 -7.95 -1.55 -30.62
C SER A 133 -6.59 -1.19 -29.99
N SER A 134 -5.87 -2.18 -29.44
CA SER A 134 -4.58 -1.95 -28.79
C SER A 134 -3.44 -1.98 -29.80
N LEU A 135 -3.28 -0.89 -30.55
CA LEU A 135 -2.04 -0.64 -31.30
C LEU A 135 -0.87 -0.57 -30.31
N ILE A 136 0.27 -1.18 -30.64
CA ILE A 136 1.49 -1.23 -29.81
C ILE A 136 1.90 0.18 -29.32
N ASP A 137 1.71 1.20 -30.15
CA ASP A 137 2.02 2.60 -29.82
C ASP A 137 1.11 3.16 -28.72
N SER A 138 -0.19 2.81 -28.74
CA SER A 138 -1.16 3.26 -27.73
C SER A 138 -0.87 2.67 -26.35
N ASN A 139 -0.44 1.41 -26.30
CA ASN A 139 -0.03 0.73 -25.05
C ASN A 139 1.26 1.35 -24.50
N THR A 140 2.23 1.60 -25.36
CA THR A 140 3.50 2.24 -24.96
C THR A 140 3.25 3.65 -24.40
N GLN A 141 2.36 4.41 -25.01
CA GLN A 141 1.95 5.73 -24.52
C GLN A 141 1.22 5.64 -23.17
N ALA A 142 0.30 4.68 -22.99
CA ALA A 142 -0.41 4.49 -21.72
C ALA A 142 0.55 4.12 -20.58
N ILE A 143 1.50 3.22 -20.82
CA ILE A 143 2.55 2.86 -19.86
C ILE A 143 3.38 4.10 -19.50
N TYR A 144 3.79 4.88 -20.50
CA TYR A 144 4.57 6.10 -20.28
C TYR A 144 3.82 7.10 -19.39
N VAL A 145 2.54 7.34 -19.68
CA VAL A 145 1.68 8.25 -18.89
C VAL A 145 1.53 7.74 -17.46
N LEU A 146 1.20 6.45 -17.27
CA LEU A 146 1.07 5.86 -15.94
C LEU A 146 2.38 5.93 -15.14
N GLN A 147 3.53 5.67 -15.78
CA GLN A 147 4.85 5.80 -15.14
C GLN A 147 5.14 7.25 -14.73
N LYS A 148 4.83 8.23 -15.58
CA LYS A 148 4.97 9.65 -15.23
C LYS A 148 4.09 10.04 -14.05
N LEU A 149 2.86 9.54 -14.00
CA LEU A 149 1.95 9.79 -12.88
C LEU A 149 2.39 9.10 -11.58
N PHE A 150 2.93 7.88 -11.66
CA PHE A 150 3.54 7.20 -10.50
C PHE A 150 4.70 8.02 -9.93
N ASN A 151 5.60 8.51 -10.79
CA ASN A 151 6.74 9.34 -10.37
C ASN A 151 6.27 10.64 -9.72
N LEU A 152 5.34 11.35 -10.35
CA LEU A 152 4.79 12.58 -9.80
C LEU A 152 4.14 12.35 -8.43
N SER A 153 3.38 11.27 -8.31
CA SER A 153 2.73 10.88 -7.06
C SER A 153 3.74 10.58 -5.96
N LEU A 154 4.79 9.82 -6.28
CA LEU A 154 5.85 9.50 -5.32
C LEU A 154 6.56 10.77 -4.83
N ILE A 155 6.87 11.71 -5.75
CA ILE A 155 7.48 13.00 -5.40
C ILE A 155 6.58 13.78 -4.42
N ARG A 156 5.28 13.90 -4.74
CA ARG A 156 4.33 14.60 -3.85
C ARG A 156 4.21 13.96 -2.48
N ILE A 157 4.26 12.63 -2.41
CA ILE A 157 4.24 11.89 -1.15
C ILE A 157 5.51 12.16 -0.35
N PHE A 158 6.68 12.15 -1.01
CA PHE A 158 7.95 12.48 -0.37
C PHE A 158 7.96 13.91 0.16
N ASP A 159 7.44 14.89 -0.57
CA ASP A 159 7.33 16.27 -0.09
C ASP A 159 6.52 16.36 1.21
N LEU A 160 5.42 15.60 1.30
CA LEU A 160 4.57 15.58 2.49
C LEU A 160 5.27 14.91 3.69
N HIS A 161 5.92 13.75 3.48
CA HIS A 161 6.68 13.10 4.54
C HIS A 161 7.94 13.88 4.94
N LEU A 162 8.57 14.59 4.01
CA LEU A 162 9.68 15.50 4.29
C LEU A 162 9.22 16.65 5.19
N SER A 163 8.06 17.25 4.86
CA SER A 163 7.44 18.29 5.69
C SER A 163 7.13 17.80 7.10
N LEU A 164 6.67 16.56 7.25
CA LEU A 164 6.48 15.93 8.57
C LEU A 164 7.83 15.68 9.28
N SER A 165 8.85 15.23 8.55
CA SER A 165 10.17 14.96 9.12
C SER A 165 10.85 16.21 9.67
N TRP A 166 10.59 17.40 9.10
CA TRP A 166 11.11 18.67 9.62
C TRP A 166 10.56 19.04 11.00
N LYS A 167 9.45 18.44 11.42
CA LYS A 167 8.88 18.61 12.76
C LYS A 167 9.49 17.66 13.79
N CYS A 168 10.26 16.66 13.36
CA CYS A 168 10.87 15.68 14.24
C CYS A 168 11.98 16.33 15.08
N LYS A 169 11.97 16.08 16.39
CA LYS A 169 12.89 16.70 17.36
C LYS A 169 14.19 15.93 17.50
N ASN A 170 14.20 14.66 17.13
CA ASN A 170 15.35 13.78 17.31
C ASN A 170 15.46 12.75 16.15
N PRO A 171 16.59 12.04 16.05
CA PRO A 171 16.81 11.05 15.00
C PRO A 171 15.85 9.85 15.07
N GLU A 172 15.32 9.53 16.26
CA GLU A 172 14.38 8.42 16.45
C GLU A 172 13.04 8.72 15.79
N GLU A 173 12.46 9.89 16.07
CA GLU A 173 11.25 10.41 15.42
C GLU A 173 11.42 10.47 13.89
N SER A 174 12.58 10.96 13.42
CA SER A 174 12.91 10.96 11.99
C SER A 174 12.98 9.55 11.41
N GLY A 175 13.47 8.59 12.19
CA GLY A 175 13.49 7.17 11.86
C GLY A 175 12.08 6.58 11.71
N ILE A 176 11.11 7.02 12.51
CA ILE A 176 9.70 6.64 12.40
C ILE A 176 9.13 7.15 11.07
N VAL A 177 9.26 8.44 10.77
CA VAL A 177 8.76 9.01 9.50
C VAL A 177 9.39 8.29 8.30
N LYS A 178 10.70 8.03 8.34
CA LYS A 178 11.43 7.28 7.30
C LYS A 178 10.85 5.89 7.06
N LYS A 179 10.42 5.18 8.11
CA LYS A 179 9.79 3.86 7.99
C LYS A 179 8.47 3.93 7.22
N PHE A 180 7.64 4.93 7.48
CA PHE A 180 6.39 5.15 6.72
C PHE A 180 6.66 5.56 5.28
N THR A 181 7.66 6.41 5.03
CA THR A 181 8.08 6.76 3.67
C THR A 181 8.49 5.52 2.86
N LYS A 182 9.24 4.58 3.47
CA LYS A 182 9.62 3.32 2.81
C LYS A 182 8.42 2.49 2.32
N MET A 183 7.29 2.51 3.04
CA MET A 183 6.07 1.80 2.61
C MET A 183 5.59 2.27 1.23
N HIS A 184 5.65 3.58 0.97
CA HIS A 184 5.27 4.15 -0.32
C HIS A 184 6.26 3.81 -1.43
N ILE A 185 7.55 3.67 -1.11
CA ILE A 185 8.57 3.20 -2.06
C ILE A 185 8.27 1.76 -2.48
N TRP A 186 7.90 0.90 -1.54
CA TRP A 186 7.52 -0.47 -1.88
C TRP A 186 6.29 -0.52 -2.78
N LEU A 187 5.25 0.24 -2.43
CA LEU A 187 4.04 0.30 -3.25
C LEU A 187 4.35 0.81 -4.67
N TYR A 188 5.19 1.84 -4.80
CA TYR A 188 5.64 2.35 -6.10
C TYR A 188 6.31 1.27 -6.96
N HIS A 189 7.25 0.50 -6.39
CA HIS A 189 7.93 -0.54 -7.15
C HIS A 189 7.00 -1.72 -7.47
N ASN A 190 6.08 -2.08 -6.56
CA ASN A 190 5.10 -3.12 -6.85
C ASN A 190 4.12 -2.69 -7.97
N LEU A 191 3.63 -1.45 -7.94
CA LEU A 191 2.82 -0.90 -9.03
C LEU A 191 3.60 -0.86 -10.35
N THR A 192 4.90 -0.55 -10.29
CA THR A 192 5.77 -0.60 -11.46
C THR A 192 5.89 -2.02 -12.02
N ILE A 193 6.08 -3.03 -11.17
CA ILE A 193 6.12 -4.44 -11.58
C ILE A 193 4.79 -4.85 -12.21
N THR A 194 3.68 -4.51 -11.54
CA THR A 194 2.32 -4.84 -12.00
C THR A 194 2.05 -4.21 -13.36
N LEU A 195 2.31 -2.92 -13.52
CA LEU A 195 2.14 -2.20 -14.77
C LEU A 195 2.93 -2.87 -15.90
N ASN A 196 4.22 -3.11 -15.69
CA ASN A 196 5.07 -3.72 -16.72
C ASN A 196 4.67 -5.20 -16.99
N SER A 197 4.02 -5.88 -16.04
CA SER A 197 3.54 -7.27 -16.22
C SER A 197 2.32 -7.39 -17.12
N LEU A 198 1.50 -6.34 -17.21
CA LEU A 198 0.33 -6.28 -18.09
C LEU A 198 0.72 -6.21 -19.58
N PHE A 199 1.94 -5.75 -19.87
CA PHE A 199 2.40 -5.46 -21.24
C PHE A 199 3.66 -6.22 -21.63
N SER A 200 4.12 -7.18 -20.81
CA SER A 200 5.21 -8.07 -21.21
C SER A 200 4.78 -8.90 -22.43
N PRO A 201 5.61 -9.02 -23.49
CA PRO A 201 5.30 -9.82 -24.66
C PRO A 201 5.09 -11.28 -24.27
N SER A 202 4.16 -11.95 -24.96
CA SER A 202 3.87 -13.39 -24.79
C SER A 202 4.95 -14.28 -25.40
N SER A 203 5.72 -13.77 -26.36
CA SER A 203 6.79 -14.51 -27.03
C SER A 203 8.16 -14.21 -26.41
N SER A 204 8.89 -15.26 -26.07
CA SER A 204 10.26 -15.13 -25.58
C SER A 204 11.21 -14.76 -26.71
N THR A 205 11.74 -13.54 -26.66
CA THR A 205 12.92 -13.14 -27.44
C THR A 205 14.20 -13.61 -26.76
N LEU A 206 15.28 -13.77 -27.54
CA LEU A 206 16.63 -14.08 -27.01
C LEU A 206 17.12 -13.02 -26.02
N GLU A 207 16.67 -11.78 -26.19
CA GLU A 207 16.95 -10.67 -25.27
C GLU A 207 15.74 -10.33 -24.39
N LEU A 208 16.01 -9.85 -23.18
CA LEU A 208 14.97 -9.30 -22.30
C LEU A 208 14.46 -7.96 -22.83
N ASP A 209 13.14 -7.85 -22.96
CA ASP A 209 12.47 -6.62 -23.34
C ASP A 209 12.58 -5.55 -22.24
N GLN A 210 12.27 -4.30 -22.61
CA GLN A 210 12.39 -3.16 -21.70
C GLN A 210 11.45 -3.25 -20.49
N SER A 211 10.26 -3.85 -20.65
CA SER A 211 9.30 -4.08 -19.57
C SER A 211 9.88 -5.05 -18.54
N THR A 212 10.43 -6.17 -19.01
CA THR A 212 11.10 -7.16 -18.16
C THR A 212 12.32 -6.59 -17.45
N LYS A 213 13.14 -5.78 -18.14
CA LYS A 213 14.27 -5.07 -17.50
C LYS A 213 13.80 -4.13 -16.38
N LYS A 214 12.70 -3.39 -16.59
CA LYS A 214 12.12 -2.50 -15.56
C LYS A 214 11.53 -3.27 -14.38
N GLN A 215 10.93 -4.43 -14.62
CA GLN A 215 10.47 -5.33 -13.55
C GLN A 215 11.65 -5.78 -12.70
N LEU A 216 12.72 -6.29 -13.32
CA LEU A 216 13.92 -6.76 -12.62
C LEU A 216 14.62 -5.66 -11.81
N TRP A 217 14.64 -4.43 -12.34
CA TRP A 217 15.13 -3.27 -11.59
C TRP A 217 14.26 -2.96 -10.36
N SER A 218 12.94 -3.05 -10.50
CA SER A 218 12.00 -2.81 -9.40
C SER A 218 12.06 -3.92 -8.34
N THR A 219 12.20 -5.18 -8.74
CA THR A 219 12.33 -6.30 -7.78
C THR A 219 13.62 -6.23 -6.99
N GLU A 220 14.73 -5.87 -7.63
CA GLU A 220 16.01 -5.64 -6.95
C GLU A 220 15.90 -4.50 -5.94
N SER A 221 15.20 -3.42 -6.31
CA SER A 221 14.94 -2.30 -5.40
C SER A 221 14.08 -2.73 -4.21
N LEU A 222 13.01 -3.50 -4.45
CA LEU A 222 12.18 -4.08 -3.39
C LEU A 222 13.01 -4.95 -2.45
N TYR A 223 13.84 -5.84 -2.98
CA TYR A 223 14.70 -6.72 -2.19
C TYR A 223 15.62 -5.91 -1.28
N ARG A 224 16.29 -4.87 -1.79
CA ARG A 224 17.20 -4.01 -1.00
C ARG A 224 16.50 -3.24 0.10
N ILE A 225 15.28 -2.77 -0.14
CA ILE A 225 14.51 -2.07 0.90
C ILE A 225 13.95 -3.09 1.92
N ALA A 226 13.66 -4.31 1.46
CA ALA A 226 13.11 -5.39 2.24
C ALA A 226 14.11 -6.06 3.20
N THR A 227 15.42 -5.82 3.11
CA THR A 227 16.40 -6.35 4.07
C THR A 227 16.44 -5.56 5.38
N ASP A 228 15.86 -4.35 5.43
CA ASP A 228 15.87 -3.43 6.57
C ASP A 228 14.42 -3.06 7.00
N VAL A 229 13.57 -4.08 7.22
CA VAL A 229 12.13 -3.91 7.45
C VAL A 229 11.77 -3.92 8.94
N ASN A 230 10.97 -2.92 9.30
CA ASN A 230 10.26 -2.81 10.57
C ASN A 230 9.11 -3.82 10.67
N SER A 231 8.85 -4.36 11.86
CA SER A 231 7.73 -5.29 12.12
C SER A 231 6.37 -4.73 11.73
N LEU A 232 6.16 -3.42 11.87
CA LEU A 232 4.91 -2.73 11.50
C LEU A 232 4.51 -2.89 10.02
N CYS A 233 5.45 -3.30 9.17
CA CYS A 233 5.26 -3.42 7.73
C CYS A 233 5.09 -4.86 7.24
N LEU A 234 5.14 -5.84 8.14
CA LEU A 234 5.26 -7.26 7.79
C LEU A 234 4.18 -7.76 6.83
N PRO A 235 2.88 -7.53 7.04
CA PRO A 235 1.84 -8.07 6.16
C PRO A 235 1.97 -7.55 4.72
N MET A 236 2.24 -6.26 4.58
CA MET A 236 2.41 -5.62 3.28
C MET A 236 3.67 -6.13 2.57
N LEU A 237 4.76 -6.32 3.31
CA LEU A 237 5.97 -6.93 2.79
C LEU A 237 5.73 -8.35 2.27
N TYR A 238 5.00 -9.18 3.03
CA TYR A 238 4.66 -10.54 2.62
C TYR A 238 3.91 -10.55 1.29
N CYS A 239 2.89 -9.70 1.13
CA CYS A 239 2.17 -9.55 -0.13
C CYS A 239 3.12 -9.21 -1.30
N TYR A 240 4.04 -8.27 -1.09
CA TYR A 240 4.99 -7.85 -2.14
C TYR A 240 6.01 -8.93 -2.49
N LEU A 241 6.50 -9.68 -1.49
CA LEU A 241 7.38 -10.82 -1.72
C LEU A 241 6.67 -11.94 -2.49
N CYS A 242 5.40 -12.21 -2.18
CA CYS A 242 4.57 -13.15 -2.94
C CYS A 242 4.43 -12.73 -4.40
N SER A 243 4.07 -11.46 -4.68
CA SER A 243 4.00 -10.94 -6.05
C SER A 243 5.33 -11.06 -6.79
N THR A 244 6.45 -10.80 -6.09
CA THR A 244 7.79 -10.91 -6.66
C THR A 244 8.15 -12.37 -6.98
N LEU A 245 7.78 -13.30 -6.10
CA LEU A 245 7.96 -14.74 -6.30
C LEU A 245 7.21 -15.22 -7.56
N LEU A 246 5.94 -14.84 -7.68
CA LEU A 246 5.12 -15.16 -8.85
C LEU A 246 5.70 -14.59 -10.15
N LEU A 247 6.25 -13.37 -10.12
CA LEU A 247 6.94 -12.79 -11.27
C LEU A 247 8.13 -13.66 -11.70
N TYR A 248 9.02 -14.05 -10.77
CA TYR A 248 10.17 -14.87 -11.13
C TYR A 248 9.77 -16.26 -11.63
N THR A 249 8.72 -16.87 -11.06
CA THR A 249 8.13 -18.10 -11.61
C THR A 249 7.68 -17.89 -13.05
N LYS A 250 6.94 -16.81 -13.34
CA LYS A 250 6.53 -16.47 -14.71
C LYS A 250 7.73 -16.31 -15.64
N LEU A 251 8.75 -15.55 -15.23
CA LEU A 251 9.95 -15.31 -16.04
C LEU A 251 10.74 -16.61 -16.32
N ILE A 252 10.83 -17.52 -15.35
CA ILE A 252 11.44 -18.84 -15.55
C ILE A 252 10.64 -19.68 -16.54
N LEU A 253 9.31 -19.66 -16.46
CA LEU A 253 8.46 -20.38 -17.41
C LEU A 253 8.57 -19.81 -18.83
N THR A 254 8.67 -18.49 -18.98
CA THR A 254 8.79 -17.81 -20.28
C THR A 254 10.18 -17.96 -20.89
N HIS A 255 11.26 -17.77 -20.12
CA HIS A 255 12.63 -17.71 -20.64
C HIS A 255 13.51 -18.89 -20.22
N GLY A 256 12.94 -19.93 -19.60
CA GLY A 256 13.68 -21.06 -19.05
C GLY A 256 14.44 -21.91 -20.08
N HIS A 257 14.12 -21.76 -21.36
CA HIS A 257 14.85 -22.37 -22.46
C HIS A 257 16.22 -21.70 -22.73
N ILE A 258 16.45 -20.48 -22.20
CA ILE A 258 17.73 -19.76 -22.27
C ILE A 258 18.50 -20.03 -20.97
N PRO A 259 19.57 -20.85 -20.98
CA PRO A 259 20.21 -21.32 -19.74
C PRO A 259 20.70 -20.19 -18.82
N GLN A 260 21.30 -19.15 -19.39
CA GLN A 260 21.83 -18.01 -18.64
C GLN A 260 20.73 -17.22 -17.91
N LEU A 261 19.58 -17.02 -18.57
CA LEU A 261 18.43 -16.33 -17.97
C LEU A 261 17.75 -17.21 -16.91
N LYS A 262 17.64 -18.51 -17.17
CA LYS A 262 17.13 -19.48 -16.19
C LYS A 262 17.95 -19.44 -14.90
N GLU A 263 19.28 -19.50 -15.02
CA GLU A 263 20.19 -19.46 -13.87
C GLU A 263 20.05 -18.14 -13.10
N LEU A 264 20.04 -17.00 -13.81
CA LEU A 264 19.82 -15.68 -13.22
C LEU A 264 18.51 -15.62 -12.41
N PHE A 265 17.40 -16.08 -13.01
CA PHE A 265 16.09 -16.01 -12.36
C PHE A 265 15.95 -16.99 -11.20
N LEU A 266 16.53 -18.18 -11.30
CA LEU A 266 16.59 -19.13 -10.18
C LEU A 266 17.40 -18.56 -9.01
N GLY A 267 18.53 -17.90 -9.28
CA GLY A 267 19.32 -17.22 -8.26
C GLY A 267 18.53 -16.13 -7.54
N LYS A 268 17.79 -15.29 -8.28
CA LYS A 268 16.93 -14.24 -7.71
C LYS A 268 15.74 -14.81 -6.92
N LEU A 269 15.10 -15.85 -7.44
CA LEU A 269 14.00 -16.54 -6.75
C LEU A 269 14.48 -17.11 -5.41
N LYS A 270 15.67 -17.72 -5.36
CA LYS A 270 16.26 -18.24 -4.13
C LYS A 270 16.47 -17.14 -3.09
N LEU A 271 16.99 -15.98 -3.49
CA LEU A 271 17.18 -14.84 -2.58
C LEU A 271 15.86 -14.38 -1.93
N ILE A 272 14.77 -14.32 -2.71
CA ILE A 272 13.45 -13.94 -2.19
C ILE A 272 12.89 -15.00 -1.25
N TYR A 273 13.05 -16.27 -1.61
CA TYR A 273 12.64 -17.38 -0.76
C TYR A 273 13.37 -17.38 0.58
N ASP A 274 14.68 -17.17 0.57
CA ASP A 274 15.49 -17.07 1.79
C ASP A 274 15.05 -15.89 2.66
N LEU A 275 14.72 -14.76 2.04
CA LEU A 275 14.17 -13.60 2.75
C LEU A 275 12.82 -13.95 3.42
N PHE A 276 11.92 -14.60 2.69
CA PHE A 276 10.63 -15.07 3.22
C PHE A 276 10.81 -16.02 4.40
N ARG A 277 11.74 -16.98 4.29
CA ARG A 277 12.07 -17.92 5.35
C ARG A 277 12.62 -17.21 6.58
N ASN A 278 13.52 -16.24 6.40
CA ASN A 278 14.10 -15.47 7.49
C ASN A 278 13.03 -14.67 8.24
N TYR A 279 12.11 -14.03 7.52
CA TYR A 279 10.98 -13.33 8.12
C TYR A 279 10.06 -14.28 8.89
N ARG A 280 9.75 -15.45 8.33
CA ARG A 280 8.98 -16.47 9.03
C ARG A 280 9.68 -16.87 10.33
N THR A 281 10.94 -17.27 10.29
CA THR A 281 11.68 -17.67 11.50
C THR A 281 11.71 -16.55 12.55
N LYS A 282 12.00 -15.32 12.13
CA LYS A 282 12.17 -14.17 13.04
C LYS A 282 10.87 -13.79 13.77
N TYR A 283 9.72 -13.92 13.12
CA TYR A 283 8.45 -13.44 13.66
C TYR A 283 7.48 -14.56 14.09
N THR A 284 7.76 -15.82 13.74
CA THR A 284 6.98 -16.98 14.25
C THR A 284 7.55 -17.49 15.58
N CYS A 285 8.85 -17.30 15.87
CA CYS A 285 9.47 -17.69 17.16
C CYS A 285 9.21 -16.70 18.32
N LEU A 286 8.44 -15.63 18.10
CA LEU A 286 8.00 -14.72 19.17
C LEU A 286 6.62 -15.11 19.75
N ALA A 287 6.06 -16.25 19.32
CA ALA A 287 4.74 -16.75 19.73
C ALA A 287 4.81 -18.00 20.64
N THR A 288 5.96 -18.26 21.25
CA THR A 288 6.18 -19.27 22.31
C THR A 288 6.85 -18.60 23.50
#